data_AF-A0A643CLW5-F1
#
_entry.id   AF-A0A643CLW5-F1
#
_cell.length_a   1.000
_cell.length_b   1.000
_cell.length_c   1.000
_cell.angle_alpha   90.00
_cell.angle_beta   90.00
_cell.angle_gamma   90.00
#
_symmetry.space_group_name_H-M   'P 1'
#
loop_
_entity.id
_entity.type
_entity.pdbx_description
1 polymer ?
#
loop_
_entity_poly.entity_id
_entity_poly.type
_entity_poly.pdbx_seq_one_letter_code
_entity_poly.pdbx_strand_id
1 'polypeptide(L)'
;CAEGYFGQPSLPGGSCQPCQCNDNLDFSIPGSCDSFSGSCLICKPGTTGRYCELCADGYFGDAVDAKNCQPCHCNANGSFSEVCHAQTGQCECKPNVQGRQCDECKPTMWWDPEKRFCVSCGCNPIGSVTAQCDITGRCVCKSGFVGKQCNLSRQVHRQKEQPQRAQPVLGSPQRWGVSSSSGCPRGAYRPAAPPETFGLQSARGCIPCNCNSFGSKSFDCEESGQCWCQPGVTGKKCDRCAHGYFNFQEGGCTDLIFAFFEKVQWIGMFALFIYHIIARKTKNPLKRNKAGACDCSHLGNNCDPKTGRCICPPNTIGEKCSKCVPNTWGHSITTGC
;
A
#
# COMPACT_ATOMS: atom_id res chain seq x y z
N CYS A 1 -21.60 -39.37 -16.13
CA CYS A 1 -22.44 -38.17 -15.98
C CYS A 1 -21.65 -36.94 -16.42
N ALA A 2 -22.30 -35.82 -16.71
CA ALA A 2 -21.59 -34.55 -16.97
C ALA A 2 -20.93 -34.01 -15.69
N GLU A 3 -20.02 -33.04 -15.81
CA GLU A 3 -19.42 -32.35 -14.65
C GLU A 3 -20.51 -31.76 -13.75
N GLY A 4 -20.33 -31.92 -12.42
CA GLY A 4 -21.34 -31.52 -11.44
C GLY A 4 -22.49 -32.51 -11.24
N TYR A 5 -22.49 -33.65 -11.94
CA TYR A 5 -23.47 -34.71 -11.77
C TYR A 5 -22.80 -36.04 -11.44
N PHE A 6 -23.47 -36.86 -10.64
CA PHE A 6 -23.02 -38.19 -10.26
C PHE A 6 -24.09 -39.25 -10.52
N GLY A 7 -23.67 -40.50 -10.67
CA GLY A 7 -24.56 -41.65 -10.86
C GLY A 7 -24.05 -42.64 -11.91
N GLN A 8 -24.79 -43.73 -12.08
CA GLN A 8 -24.42 -44.85 -12.96
C GLN A 8 -25.46 -45.04 -14.08
N PRO A 9 -25.48 -44.19 -15.12
CA PRO A 9 -26.46 -44.27 -16.21
C PRO A 9 -26.34 -45.53 -17.06
N SER A 10 -25.22 -46.25 -16.97
CA SER A 10 -25.00 -47.52 -17.68
C SER A 10 -25.77 -48.70 -17.07
N LEU A 11 -26.34 -48.55 -15.87
CA LEU A 11 -27.17 -49.59 -15.24
C LEU A 11 -28.64 -49.39 -15.62
N PRO A 12 -29.43 -50.48 -15.76
CA PRO A 12 -30.88 -50.37 -15.97
C PRO A 12 -31.55 -49.54 -14.85
N GLY A 13 -32.23 -48.46 -15.23
CA GLY A 13 -32.83 -47.51 -14.28
C GLY A 13 -31.87 -46.48 -13.69
N GLY A 14 -30.59 -46.52 -14.06
CA GLY A 14 -29.60 -45.55 -13.66
C GLY A 14 -29.84 -44.18 -14.29
N SER A 15 -29.60 -43.12 -13.51
CA SER A 15 -29.67 -41.73 -13.98
C SER A 15 -28.53 -40.92 -13.37
N CYS A 16 -28.30 -39.74 -13.94
CA CYS A 16 -27.36 -38.75 -13.40
C CYS A 16 -28.12 -37.75 -12.53
N GLN A 17 -27.64 -37.51 -11.32
CA GLN A 17 -28.20 -36.57 -10.36
C GLN A 17 -27.17 -35.47 -10.06
N PRO A 18 -27.59 -34.23 -9.79
CA PRO A 18 -26.67 -33.15 -9.47
C PRO A 18 -25.97 -33.41 -8.13
N CYS A 19 -24.69 -33.05 -8.04
CA CYS A 19 -23.94 -33.14 -6.79
C CYS A 19 -24.46 -32.15 -5.75
N GLN A 20 -24.62 -32.61 -4.50
CA GLN A 20 -25.20 -31.82 -3.41
C GLN A 20 -24.10 -31.09 -2.62
N CYS A 21 -23.50 -30.09 -3.26
CA CYS A 21 -22.37 -29.34 -2.73
C CYS A 21 -22.71 -27.87 -2.48
N ASN A 22 -23.96 -27.60 -2.07
CA ASN A 22 -24.51 -26.26 -1.82
C ASN A 22 -24.26 -25.26 -2.95
N ASP A 23 -24.24 -25.69 -4.21
CA ASP A 23 -23.90 -24.86 -5.39
C ASP A 23 -22.54 -24.13 -5.30
N ASN A 24 -21.65 -24.65 -4.45
CA ASN A 24 -20.31 -24.13 -4.22
C ASN A 24 -19.24 -24.96 -4.94
N LEU A 25 -19.57 -25.50 -6.12
CA LEU A 25 -18.61 -26.12 -7.03
C LEU A 25 -18.35 -25.23 -8.24
N ASP A 26 -17.11 -25.24 -8.71
CA ASP A 26 -16.74 -24.62 -9.99
C ASP A 26 -16.73 -25.68 -11.10
N PHE A 27 -17.80 -25.71 -11.91
CA PHE A 27 -17.92 -26.67 -13.01
C PHE A 27 -16.93 -26.43 -14.16
N SER A 28 -16.15 -25.34 -14.15
CA SER A 28 -15.04 -25.16 -15.10
C SER A 28 -13.82 -26.02 -14.77
N ILE A 29 -13.75 -26.54 -13.53
CA ILE A 29 -12.68 -27.41 -13.05
C ILE A 29 -13.17 -28.87 -13.11
N PRO A 30 -12.61 -29.71 -13.99
CA PRO A 30 -12.99 -31.12 -14.09
C PRO A 30 -12.72 -31.87 -12.79
N GLY A 31 -13.66 -32.74 -12.39
CA GLY A 31 -13.51 -33.54 -11.17
C GLY A 31 -13.76 -32.77 -9.87
N SER A 32 -14.43 -31.61 -9.93
CA SER A 32 -14.86 -30.89 -8.72
C SER A 32 -15.82 -31.71 -7.85
N CYS A 33 -16.53 -32.66 -8.46
CA CYS A 33 -17.34 -33.65 -7.78
C CYS A 33 -17.02 -35.05 -8.32
N ASP A 34 -17.01 -36.04 -7.45
CA ASP A 34 -16.84 -37.44 -7.86
C ASP A 34 -18.07 -37.95 -8.63
N SER A 35 -17.86 -38.40 -9.86
CA SER A 35 -18.94 -38.79 -10.78
C SER A 35 -19.71 -40.06 -10.38
N PHE A 36 -19.22 -40.82 -9.39
CA PHE A 36 -19.88 -42.04 -8.91
C PHE A 36 -20.58 -41.83 -7.56
N SER A 37 -19.89 -41.25 -6.59
CA SER A 37 -20.38 -41.06 -5.21
C SER A 37 -21.09 -39.73 -4.99
N GLY A 38 -20.85 -38.73 -5.83
CA GLY A 38 -21.36 -37.36 -5.62
C GLY A 38 -20.59 -36.56 -4.57
N SER A 39 -19.42 -37.05 -4.12
CA SER A 39 -18.59 -36.38 -3.12
C SER A 39 -18.02 -35.07 -3.67
N CYS A 40 -18.10 -33.99 -2.88
CA CYS A 40 -17.52 -32.69 -3.22
C CYS A 40 -16.01 -32.74 -2.99
N LEU A 41 -15.21 -32.64 -4.07
CA LEU A 41 -13.76 -32.77 -4.01
C LEU A 41 -13.05 -31.40 -4.07
N ILE A 42 -13.59 -30.47 -4.86
CA ILE A 42 -13.02 -29.13 -5.05
C ILE A 42 -14.14 -28.10 -4.90
N CYS A 43 -14.18 -27.43 -3.75
CA CYS A 43 -15.10 -26.33 -3.50
C CYS A 43 -14.63 -25.04 -4.17
N LYS A 44 -15.56 -24.11 -4.39
CA LYS A 44 -15.27 -22.75 -4.86
C LYS A 44 -14.27 -22.05 -3.90
N PRO A 45 -13.43 -21.16 -4.42
CA PRO A 45 -12.51 -20.39 -3.59
C PRO A 45 -13.22 -19.72 -2.40
N GLY A 46 -12.66 -19.87 -1.21
CA GLY A 46 -13.23 -19.32 0.03
C GLY A 46 -14.27 -20.21 0.72
N THR A 47 -14.60 -21.37 0.16
CA THR A 47 -15.51 -22.37 0.79
C THR A 47 -14.79 -23.69 1.06
N THR A 48 -15.28 -24.44 2.05
CA THR A 48 -14.76 -25.73 2.49
C THR A 48 -15.87 -26.56 3.13
N GLY A 49 -15.54 -27.76 3.60
CA GLY A 49 -16.49 -28.70 4.20
C GLY A 49 -16.81 -29.87 3.25
N ARG A 50 -17.54 -30.86 3.78
CA ARG A 50 -17.85 -32.08 3.02
C ARG A 50 -18.80 -31.79 1.85
N TYR A 51 -19.66 -30.80 2.03
CA TYR A 51 -20.66 -30.33 1.09
C TYR A 51 -20.41 -28.86 0.69
N CYS A 52 -19.18 -28.36 0.88
CA CYS A 52 -18.82 -26.96 0.65
C CYS A 52 -19.72 -25.98 1.45
N GLU A 53 -20.11 -26.38 2.66
CA GLU A 53 -21.08 -25.71 3.54
C GLU A 53 -20.44 -24.72 4.53
N LEU A 54 -19.11 -24.64 4.57
CA LEU A 54 -18.36 -23.77 5.47
C LEU A 54 -17.55 -22.75 4.67
N CYS A 55 -17.28 -21.59 5.26
CA CYS A 55 -16.22 -20.73 4.75
C CYS A 55 -14.86 -21.34 5.09
N ALA A 56 -13.91 -21.27 4.14
CA ALA A 56 -12.56 -21.79 4.31
C ALA A 56 -11.79 -21.00 5.39
N ASP A 57 -10.72 -21.58 5.92
CA ASP A 57 -9.82 -20.87 6.85
C ASP A 57 -9.32 -19.56 6.23
N GLY A 58 -9.35 -18.49 7.02
CA GLY A 58 -9.06 -17.14 6.52
C GLY A 58 -10.24 -16.47 5.82
N TYR A 59 -11.43 -17.09 5.84
CA TYR A 59 -12.70 -16.51 5.40
C TYR A 59 -13.75 -16.58 6.52
N PHE A 60 -14.73 -15.67 6.47
CA PHE A 60 -15.86 -15.64 7.38
C PHE A 60 -17.16 -15.26 6.65
N GLY A 61 -18.29 -15.62 7.23
CA GLY A 61 -19.61 -15.39 6.67
C GLY A 61 -20.43 -16.67 6.65
N ASP A 62 -21.29 -16.80 5.65
CA ASP A 62 -22.16 -17.95 5.44
C ASP A 62 -22.01 -18.46 4.00
N ALA A 63 -21.63 -19.73 3.86
CA ALA A 63 -21.38 -20.39 2.59
C ALA A 63 -22.66 -20.91 1.93
N VAL A 64 -23.75 -21.08 2.69
CA VAL A 64 -24.95 -21.79 2.22
C VAL A 64 -26.03 -20.81 1.80
N ASP A 65 -26.55 -20.00 2.74
CA ASP A 65 -27.74 -19.17 2.49
C ASP A 65 -27.33 -17.82 1.89
N ALA A 66 -26.44 -17.08 2.57
CA ALA A 66 -25.97 -15.77 2.11
C ALA A 66 -24.88 -15.84 1.03
N LYS A 67 -24.18 -16.98 0.92
CA LYS A 67 -23.05 -17.21 -0.01
C LYS A 67 -22.01 -16.08 0.00
N ASN A 68 -21.70 -15.57 1.17
CA ASN A 68 -20.91 -14.36 1.36
C ASN A 68 -19.60 -14.61 2.13
N CYS A 69 -18.91 -15.73 1.87
CA CYS A 69 -17.60 -15.97 2.45
C CYS A 69 -16.62 -14.87 2.03
N GLN A 70 -16.26 -14.01 2.98
CA GLN A 70 -15.35 -12.89 2.80
C GLN A 70 -14.00 -13.17 3.47
N PRO A 71 -12.88 -12.73 2.88
CA PRO A 71 -11.57 -12.90 3.50
C PRO A 71 -11.48 -12.12 4.82
N CYS A 72 -10.80 -12.70 5.81
CA CYS A 72 -10.64 -12.13 7.14
C CYS A 72 -9.89 -10.78 7.11
N HIS A 73 -8.77 -10.74 6.37
CA HIS A 73 -7.80 -9.64 6.35
C HIS A 73 -7.26 -9.29 7.74
N CYS A 74 -6.83 -10.29 8.52
CA CYS A 74 -6.16 -10.02 9.78
C CYS A 74 -4.80 -9.36 9.54
N ASN A 75 -4.41 -8.40 10.38
CA ASN A 75 -3.12 -7.75 10.28
C ASN A 75 -2.04 -8.69 10.86
N ALA A 76 -1.16 -9.23 10.03
CA ALA A 76 -0.07 -10.12 10.46
C ALA A 76 0.78 -9.60 11.64
N ASN A 77 0.98 -8.29 11.75
CA ASN A 77 1.72 -7.70 12.87
C ASN A 77 0.87 -7.60 14.13
N GLY A 78 -0.44 -7.36 13.98
CA GLY A 78 -1.38 -7.12 15.07
C GLY A 78 -2.20 -8.33 15.53
N SER A 79 -2.27 -9.41 14.76
CA SER A 79 -2.95 -10.67 15.10
C SER A 79 -1.96 -11.81 15.34
N PHE A 80 -2.44 -12.89 15.96
CA PHE A 80 -1.69 -14.15 16.11
C PHE A 80 -1.76 -15.05 14.88
N SER A 81 -2.81 -14.91 14.06
CA SER A 81 -3.08 -15.71 12.87
C SER A 81 -3.83 -14.88 11.82
N GLU A 82 -3.80 -15.36 10.57
CA GLU A 82 -4.63 -14.90 9.47
C GLU A 82 -6.05 -15.51 9.51
N VAL A 83 -6.23 -16.56 10.32
CA VAL A 83 -7.53 -17.20 10.56
C VAL A 83 -8.31 -16.37 11.57
N CYS A 84 -9.54 -16.02 11.20
CA CYS A 84 -10.49 -15.31 12.05
C CYS A 84 -11.69 -16.18 12.41
N HIS A 85 -12.53 -15.68 13.32
CA HIS A 85 -13.77 -16.35 13.69
C HIS A 85 -14.71 -16.48 12.48
N ALA A 86 -15.11 -17.71 12.15
CA ALA A 86 -15.81 -18.06 10.91
C ALA A 86 -17.13 -17.30 10.64
N GLN A 87 -17.81 -16.79 11.67
CA GLN A 87 -19.08 -16.06 11.50
C GLN A 87 -18.94 -14.54 11.63
N THR A 88 -18.04 -14.06 12.49
CA THR A 88 -17.95 -12.64 12.86
C THR A 88 -16.80 -11.94 12.16
N GLY A 89 -15.85 -12.72 11.64
CA GLY A 89 -14.63 -12.19 11.04
C GLY A 89 -13.64 -11.64 12.07
N GLN A 90 -13.86 -11.81 13.37
CA GLN A 90 -12.97 -11.27 14.41
C GLN A 90 -11.66 -12.05 14.45
N CYS A 91 -10.56 -11.33 14.26
CA CYS A 91 -9.20 -11.86 14.39
C CYS A 91 -8.77 -11.92 15.86
N GLU A 92 -7.87 -12.84 16.19
CA GLU A 92 -7.28 -12.91 17.53
C GLU A 92 -6.14 -11.88 17.65
N CYS A 93 -6.43 -10.76 18.30
CA CYS A 93 -5.49 -9.64 18.40
C CYS A 93 -4.43 -9.87 19.48
N LYS A 94 -3.19 -9.50 19.14
CA LYS A 94 -2.08 -9.39 20.08
C LYS A 94 -2.35 -8.31 21.14
N PRO A 95 -1.62 -8.32 22.27
CA PRO A 95 -1.73 -7.29 23.29
C PRO A 95 -1.59 -5.88 22.70
N ASN A 96 -2.35 -4.92 23.26
CA ASN A 96 -2.36 -3.50 22.88
C ASN A 96 -2.90 -3.18 21.48
N VAL A 97 -3.41 -4.17 20.75
CA VAL A 97 -4.06 -4.02 19.44
C VAL A 97 -5.56 -4.30 19.58
N GLN A 98 -6.38 -3.71 18.70
CA GLN A 98 -7.84 -3.86 18.65
C GLN A 98 -8.35 -3.75 17.20
N GLY A 99 -9.67 -3.87 17.05
CA GLY A 99 -10.36 -3.88 15.76
C GLY A 99 -10.68 -5.29 15.30
N ARG A 100 -11.57 -5.42 14.30
CA ARG A 100 -11.92 -6.73 13.71
C ARG A 100 -10.68 -7.39 13.08
N GLN A 101 -9.86 -6.57 12.42
CA GLN A 101 -8.67 -6.98 11.69
C GLN A 101 -7.38 -6.84 12.51
N CYS A 102 -7.45 -6.38 13.76
CA CYS A 102 -6.28 -6.11 14.60
C CYS A 102 -5.28 -5.12 13.97
N ASP A 103 -5.80 -4.08 13.35
CA ASP A 103 -5.06 -3.04 12.61
C ASP A 103 -4.98 -1.70 13.37
N GLU A 104 -5.66 -1.60 14.51
CA GLU A 104 -5.70 -0.40 15.34
C GLU A 104 -5.03 -0.63 16.68
N CYS A 105 -4.28 0.35 17.18
CA CYS A 105 -3.80 0.31 18.56
C CYS A 105 -4.96 0.60 19.53
N LYS A 106 -4.96 -0.07 20.69
CA LYS A 106 -5.90 0.23 21.78
C LYS A 106 -5.79 1.70 22.21
N PRO A 107 -6.84 2.28 22.83
CA PRO A 107 -6.75 3.61 23.43
C PRO A 107 -5.53 3.71 24.36
N THR A 108 -4.85 4.86 24.35
CA THR A 108 -3.59 5.12 25.11
C THR A 108 -2.35 4.40 24.59
N MET A 109 -2.44 3.76 23.42
CA MET A 109 -1.32 3.18 22.69
C MET A 109 -1.19 3.86 21.32
N TRP A 110 0.00 3.79 20.74
CA TRP A 110 0.28 4.28 19.38
C TRP A 110 1.26 3.33 18.66
N TRP A 111 1.24 3.33 17.34
CA TRP A 111 2.09 2.48 16.53
C TRP A 111 3.50 3.08 16.43
N ASP A 112 4.51 2.39 16.98
CA ASP A 112 5.91 2.78 16.90
C ASP A 112 6.54 2.14 15.64
N PRO A 113 6.87 2.91 14.57
CA PRO A 113 7.38 2.36 13.32
C PRO A 113 8.72 1.63 13.46
N GLU A 114 9.54 2.03 14.43
CA GLU A 114 10.84 1.41 14.67
C GLU A 114 10.67 0.04 15.32
N LYS A 115 9.76 -0.05 16.28
CA LYS A 115 9.49 -1.28 17.03
C LYS A 115 8.51 -2.21 16.33
N ARG A 116 7.70 -1.70 15.40
CA ARG A 116 6.63 -2.43 14.68
C ARG A 116 5.58 -3.06 15.60
N PHE A 117 5.24 -2.39 16.71
CA PHE A 117 4.09 -2.77 17.55
C PHE A 117 3.52 -1.55 18.30
N CYS A 118 2.32 -1.74 18.86
CA CYS A 118 1.65 -0.72 19.66
C CYS A 118 2.31 -0.53 21.02
N VAL A 119 2.82 0.68 21.26
CA VAL A 119 3.47 1.07 22.52
C VAL A 119 2.62 2.10 23.27
N SER A 120 2.80 2.20 24.58
CA SER A 120 2.06 3.17 25.39
C SER A 120 2.43 4.61 25.05
N CYS A 121 1.43 5.50 25.08
CA CYS A 121 1.63 6.94 24.97
C CYS A 121 2.51 7.50 26.12
N GLY A 122 2.27 7.02 27.36
CA GLY A 122 2.95 7.54 28.54
C GLY A 122 2.59 8.98 28.89
N CYS A 123 1.37 9.43 28.60
CA CYS A 123 0.92 10.79 28.91
C CYS A 123 0.83 11.01 30.43
N ASN A 124 1.39 12.13 30.91
CA ASN A 124 1.34 12.51 32.32
C ASN A 124 -0.12 12.74 32.77
N PRO A 125 -0.64 12.06 33.80
CA PRO A 125 -2.04 12.21 34.21
C PRO A 125 -2.37 13.62 34.74
N ILE A 126 -1.38 14.33 35.28
CA ILE A 126 -1.53 15.71 35.78
C ILE A 126 -1.44 16.69 34.61
N GLY A 127 -0.39 16.55 33.78
CA GLY A 127 -0.05 17.50 32.73
C GLY A 127 -0.77 17.32 31.40
N SER A 128 -1.39 16.18 31.14
CA SER A 128 -2.16 15.92 29.92
C SER A 128 -3.66 16.10 30.11
N VAL A 129 -4.37 16.43 29.04
CA VAL A 129 -5.84 16.50 28.99
C VAL A 129 -6.44 15.09 29.02
N THR A 130 -5.82 14.15 28.30
CA THR A 130 -6.23 12.75 28.20
C THR A 130 -5.01 11.84 28.19
N ALA A 131 -5.19 10.57 28.59
CA ALA A 131 -4.15 9.55 28.45
C ALA A 131 -3.90 9.09 27.00
N GLN A 132 -4.75 9.50 26.06
CA GLN A 132 -4.61 9.24 24.63
C GLN A 132 -3.61 10.21 23.98
N CYS A 133 -2.93 9.73 22.94
CA CYS A 133 -1.99 10.48 22.14
C CYS A 133 -2.34 10.37 20.65
N ASP A 134 -1.74 11.23 19.83
CA ASP A 134 -1.87 11.17 18.37
C ASP A 134 -1.08 9.99 17.77
N ILE A 135 -1.14 9.84 16.44
CA ILE A 135 -0.44 8.80 15.69
C ILE A 135 1.10 8.84 15.84
N THR A 136 1.66 9.96 16.31
CA THR A 136 3.10 10.11 16.57
C THR A 136 3.48 9.81 18.02
N GLY A 137 2.49 9.49 18.86
CA GLY A 137 2.65 9.28 20.28
C GLY A 137 2.69 10.56 21.10
N ARG A 138 2.25 11.71 20.57
CA ARG A 138 2.28 13.00 21.29
C ARG A 138 0.96 13.24 22.02
N CYS A 139 1.08 13.60 23.30
CA CYS A 139 -0.04 13.87 24.19
C CYS A 139 -0.53 15.32 24.07
N VAL A 140 -1.83 15.54 24.31
CA VAL A 140 -2.40 16.88 24.43
C VAL A 140 -2.13 17.43 25.83
N CYS A 141 -1.31 18.47 25.94
CA CYS A 141 -0.93 19.04 27.24
C CYS A 141 -1.90 20.12 27.72
N LYS A 142 -2.17 20.13 29.02
CA LYS A 142 -2.84 21.23 29.71
C LYS A 142 -1.96 22.48 29.72
N SER A 143 -2.59 23.64 29.90
CA SER A 143 -1.90 24.92 30.06
C SER A 143 -0.81 24.85 31.12
N GLY A 144 0.40 25.27 30.76
CA GLY A 144 1.55 25.21 31.66
C GLY A 144 2.33 23.89 31.63
N PHE A 145 1.98 22.91 30.79
CA PHE A 145 2.77 21.70 30.55
C PHE A 145 3.24 21.58 29.10
N VAL A 146 4.42 21.00 28.87
CA VAL A 146 5.06 20.81 27.57
C VAL A 146 5.80 19.46 27.48
N GLY A 147 6.24 19.12 26.27
CA GLY A 147 6.93 17.86 25.95
C GLY A 147 5.97 16.80 25.42
N LYS A 148 6.52 15.74 24.79
CA LYS A 148 5.73 14.66 24.14
C LYS A 148 4.73 14.01 25.10
N GLN A 149 5.11 13.87 26.37
CA GLN A 149 4.33 13.23 27.43
C GLN A 149 3.73 14.23 28.45
N CYS A 150 3.90 15.54 28.24
CA CYS A 150 3.42 16.58 29.17
C CYS A 150 3.99 16.50 30.60
N ASN A 151 5.23 16.01 30.75
CA ASN A 151 5.90 15.90 32.06
C ASN A 151 6.56 17.22 32.52
N LEU A 152 6.81 18.16 31.61
CA LEU A 152 7.57 19.38 31.90
C LEU A 152 6.62 20.54 32.15
N SER A 153 6.69 21.19 33.31
CA SER A 153 5.98 22.45 33.52
C SER A 153 6.70 23.58 32.77
N ARG A 154 5.95 24.44 32.07
CA ARG A 154 6.45 25.73 31.60
C ARG A 154 6.82 26.53 32.85
N GLN A 155 8.10 26.50 33.21
CA GLN A 155 8.65 27.53 34.06
C GLN A 155 8.55 28.83 33.25
N VAL A 156 7.48 29.58 33.51
CA VAL A 156 7.53 31.02 33.29
C VAL A 156 8.68 31.45 34.17
N HIS A 157 9.83 31.82 33.58
CA HIS A 157 10.79 32.61 34.30
C HIS A 157 9.99 33.79 34.86
N ARG A 158 9.65 33.74 36.16
CA ARG A 158 9.38 34.95 36.91
C ARG A 158 10.69 35.72 36.79
N GLN A 159 10.79 36.58 35.77
CA GLN A 159 11.51 37.81 35.99
C GLN A 159 10.86 38.36 37.26
N LYS A 160 11.61 38.35 38.35
CA LYS A 160 11.26 39.13 39.53
C LYS A 160 11.17 40.55 39.00
N GLU A 161 9.97 41.01 38.68
CA GLU A 161 9.71 42.42 38.55
C GLU A 161 10.02 42.99 39.93
N GLN A 162 11.19 43.61 40.07
CA GLN A 162 11.51 44.42 41.23
C GLN A 162 10.37 45.42 41.38
N PRO A 163 9.88 45.67 42.60
CA PRO A 163 8.92 46.73 42.83
C PRO A 163 9.64 48.06 42.62
N GLN A 164 9.76 48.50 41.37
CA GLN A 164 10.16 49.86 41.07
C GLN A 164 9.00 50.76 41.42
N ARG A 165 9.21 51.44 42.54
CA ARG A 165 8.50 52.59 43.06
C ARG A 165 7.71 53.32 41.97
N ALA A 166 6.38 53.26 42.06
CA ALA A 166 5.50 54.09 41.24
C ALA A 166 5.86 55.57 41.44
N GLN A 167 6.46 56.18 40.43
CA GLN A 167 6.50 57.63 40.31
C GLN A 167 5.25 58.05 39.52
N PRO A 168 4.47 59.04 39.99
CA PRO A 168 3.33 59.52 39.24
C PRO A 168 3.86 60.36 38.07
N VAL A 169 3.86 59.78 36.87
CA VAL A 169 4.00 60.56 35.64
C VAL A 169 2.68 61.25 35.40
N LEU A 170 2.70 62.58 35.51
CA LEU A 170 1.66 63.49 35.06
C LEU A 170 1.58 63.40 33.53
N GLY A 171 0.93 62.36 33.02
CA GLY A 171 0.69 62.11 31.60
C GLY A 171 -0.80 62.13 31.33
N SER A 172 -1.25 63.15 30.63
CA SER A 172 -2.61 63.33 30.11
C SER A 172 -3.22 62.05 29.51
N PRO A 173 -4.56 61.87 29.56
CA PRO A 173 -5.22 60.70 29.02
C PRO A 173 -5.14 60.71 27.51
N GLN A 174 -4.09 60.11 26.95
CA GLN A 174 -4.05 59.79 25.54
C GLN A 174 -4.93 58.57 25.30
N ARG A 175 -6.21 58.89 25.17
CA ARG A 175 -7.17 58.26 24.26
C ARG A 175 -6.38 57.69 23.08
N TRP A 176 -6.48 56.38 22.88
CA TRP A 176 -5.87 55.71 21.74
C TRP A 176 -6.33 56.41 20.47
N GLY A 177 -5.44 57.25 19.94
CA GLY A 177 -5.58 57.88 18.66
C GLY A 177 -5.62 56.80 17.61
N VAL A 178 -6.56 56.94 16.70
CA VAL A 178 -6.65 56.21 15.45
C VAL A 178 -5.35 56.45 14.68
N SER A 179 -4.37 55.56 14.82
CA SER A 179 -3.23 55.50 13.91
C SER A 179 -3.68 54.77 12.64
N SER A 180 -4.10 55.56 11.65
CA SER A 180 -4.48 55.16 10.29
C SER A 180 -3.33 54.60 9.44
N SER A 181 -2.45 53.74 9.96
CA SER A 181 -1.38 53.17 9.11
C SER A 181 -0.84 51.78 9.47
N SER A 182 -1.37 51.09 10.49
CA SER A 182 -0.97 49.70 10.77
C SER A 182 -1.93 48.70 10.11
N GLY A 183 -1.44 48.00 9.09
CA GLY A 183 -2.12 46.87 8.48
C GLY A 183 -2.41 45.75 9.49
N CYS A 184 -3.24 44.78 9.09
CA CYS A 184 -3.55 43.63 9.91
C CYS A 184 -2.30 42.75 10.17
N PRO A 185 -2.22 42.06 11.32
CA PRO A 185 -1.16 41.08 11.56
C PRO A 185 -1.23 39.96 10.51
N ARG A 186 -0.09 39.29 10.26
CA ARG A 186 -0.01 38.13 9.35
C ARG A 186 -1.08 37.09 9.68
N GLY A 187 -1.67 36.48 8.65
CA GLY A 187 -2.80 35.57 8.79
C GLY A 187 -4.14 36.24 9.11
N ALA A 188 -4.28 37.57 8.99
CA ALA A 188 -5.55 38.27 9.12
C ALA A 188 -5.73 39.38 8.07
N TYR A 189 -6.97 39.63 7.66
CA TYR A 189 -7.33 40.64 6.66
C TYR A 189 -8.44 41.57 7.18
N ARG A 190 -8.65 42.69 6.50
CA ARG A 190 -9.73 43.62 6.82
C ARG A 190 -10.84 43.50 5.76
N PRO A 191 -12.06 43.08 6.12
CA PRO A 191 -13.13 42.94 5.13
C PRO A 191 -13.53 44.31 4.57
N ALA A 192 -13.70 44.39 3.25
CA ALA A 192 -14.28 45.57 2.60
C ALA A 192 -15.71 45.81 3.11
N ALA A 193 -16.07 47.07 3.40
CA ALA A 193 -17.42 47.42 3.80
C ALA A 193 -18.40 47.18 2.63
N PRO A 194 -19.64 46.72 2.89
CA PRO A 194 -20.68 46.63 1.86
C PRO A 194 -21.00 48.02 1.28
N PRO A 195 -21.46 48.11 0.02
CA PRO A 195 -21.70 49.38 -0.67
C PRO A 195 -22.87 50.24 -0.13
N GLU A 196 -23.50 49.90 0.99
CA GLU A 196 -24.69 50.61 1.52
C GLU A 196 -24.50 51.33 2.85
N THR A 197 -23.29 51.40 3.42
CA THR A 197 -23.07 52.15 4.67
C THR A 197 -22.13 53.34 4.48
N PHE A 198 -22.67 54.43 3.95
CA PHE A 198 -22.07 55.75 4.10
C PHE A 198 -22.14 56.16 5.58
N GLY A 199 -21.02 56.07 6.31
CA GLY A 199 -20.84 56.84 7.55
C GLY A 199 -20.59 56.11 8.88
N LEU A 200 -20.42 54.78 8.94
CA LEU A 200 -19.86 54.13 10.15
C LEU A 200 -18.48 53.55 9.85
N GLN A 201 -17.46 54.40 9.99
CA GLN A 201 -16.08 53.95 9.97
C GLN A 201 -15.74 53.16 11.23
N SER A 202 -15.20 51.95 11.02
CA SER A 202 -14.18 51.33 11.86
C SER A 202 -14.61 50.69 13.19
N ALA A 203 -15.43 49.63 13.13
CA ALA A 203 -15.59 48.72 14.29
C ALA A 203 -15.34 47.23 13.99
N ARG A 204 -14.97 46.85 12.76
CA ARG A 204 -14.52 45.47 12.48
C ARG A 204 -13.00 45.48 12.34
N GLY A 205 -12.35 45.01 13.40
CA GLY A 205 -10.92 44.72 13.42
C GLY A 205 -10.56 43.63 12.42
N CYS A 206 -9.30 43.22 12.43
CA CYS A 206 -8.77 42.19 11.54
C CYS A 206 -9.46 40.84 11.77
N ILE A 207 -9.81 40.15 10.69
CA ILE A 207 -10.44 38.82 10.70
C ILE A 207 -9.39 37.79 10.29
N PRO A 208 -9.25 36.66 11.01
CA PRO A 208 -8.30 35.62 10.63
C PRO A 208 -8.65 34.98 9.28
N CYS A 209 -7.64 34.68 8.48
CA CYS A 209 -7.77 34.10 7.15
C CYS A 209 -8.37 32.68 7.19
N ASN A 210 -7.94 31.86 8.17
CA ASN A 210 -8.33 30.45 8.30
C ASN A 210 -8.12 29.63 7.01
N CYS A 211 -6.94 29.81 6.39
CA CYS A 211 -6.53 29.03 5.22
C CYS A 211 -6.29 27.56 5.60
N ASN A 212 -6.79 26.62 4.79
CA ASN A 212 -6.63 25.20 5.05
C ASN A 212 -5.15 24.78 4.98
N SER A 213 -4.68 24.02 5.97
CA SER A 213 -3.27 23.63 6.13
C SER A 213 -2.75 22.71 5.01
N PHE A 214 -3.63 21.94 4.37
CA PHE A 214 -3.26 21.03 3.29
C PHE A 214 -3.38 21.67 1.92
N GLY A 215 -4.41 22.49 1.72
CA GLY A 215 -4.71 23.08 0.42
C GLY A 215 -4.07 24.44 0.15
N SER A 216 -3.50 25.08 1.16
CA SER A 216 -2.89 26.42 1.05
C SER A 216 -1.37 26.34 1.05
N LYS A 217 -0.71 27.29 0.39
CA LYS A 217 0.76 27.45 0.40
C LYS A 217 1.27 28.07 1.71
N SER A 218 0.41 28.83 2.39
CA SER A 218 0.67 29.42 3.70
C SER A 218 -0.64 29.69 4.44
N PHE A 219 -0.54 30.11 5.71
CA PHE A 219 -1.69 30.58 6.50
C PHE A 219 -2.04 32.05 6.27
N ASP A 220 -1.27 32.75 5.42
CA ASP A 220 -1.51 34.13 5.03
C ASP A 220 -2.55 34.22 3.90
N CYS A 221 -3.28 35.34 3.84
CA CYS A 221 -4.24 35.63 2.78
C CYS A 221 -4.11 37.07 2.27
N GLU A 222 -4.68 37.33 1.10
CA GLU A 222 -4.77 38.66 0.50
C GLU A 222 -5.66 39.61 1.33
N GLU A 223 -5.65 40.91 1.00
CA GLU A 223 -6.50 41.91 1.67
C GLU A 223 -8.01 41.62 1.50
N SER A 224 -8.38 40.88 0.45
CA SER A 224 -9.74 40.37 0.20
C SER A 224 -10.14 39.19 1.11
N GLY A 225 -9.16 38.62 1.82
CA GLY A 225 -9.29 37.40 2.60
C GLY A 225 -9.15 36.11 1.78
N GLN A 226 -8.65 36.19 0.53
CA GLN A 226 -8.40 35.02 -0.31
C GLN A 226 -7.08 34.35 0.07
N CYS A 227 -7.12 33.05 0.36
CA CYS A 227 -5.94 32.26 0.67
C CYS A 227 -5.14 31.88 -0.59
N TRP A 228 -3.83 31.75 -0.45
CA TRP A 228 -2.93 31.32 -1.52
C TRP A 228 -3.01 29.81 -1.73
N CYS A 229 -3.83 29.34 -2.67
CA CYS A 229 -4.05 27.90 -2.85
C CYS A 229 -2.89 27.19 -3.57
N GLN A 230 -2.70 25.92 -3.23
CA GLN A 230 -1.83 25.00 -3.95
C GLN A 230 -2.42 24.66 -5.33
N PRO A 231 -1.60 24.21 -6.30
CA PRO A 231 -2.08 23.79 -7.61
C PRO A 231 -3.20 22.74 -7.48
N GLY A 232 -4.27 22.89 -8.25
CA GLY A 232 -5.41 21.95 -8.21
C GLY A 232 -6.34 22.13 -7.01
N VAL A 233 -6.11 23.11 -6.13
CA VAL A 233 -6.97 23.44 -4.99
C VAL A 233 -7.68 24.77 -5.24
N THR A 234 -8.94 24.88 -4.83
CA THR A 234 -9.77 26.08 -5.03
C THR A 234 -10.59 26.43 -3.77
N GLY A 235 -11.33 27.55 -3.85
CA GLY A 235 -12.13 28.11 -2.77
C GLY A 235 -11.43 29.22 -1.97
N LYS A 236 -12.21 30.01 -1.23
CA LYS A 236 -11.68 31.17 -0.47
C LYS A 236 -10.65 30.79 0.59
N LYS A 237 -10.80 29.58 1.14
CA LYS A 237 -9.93 29.00 2.18
C LYS A 237 -9.08 27.82 1.68
N CYS A 238 -9.06 27.57 0.37
CA CYS A 238 -8.35 26.45 -0.26
C CYS A 238 -8.74 25.09 0.32
N ASP A 239 -10.04 24.84 0.48
CA ASP A 239 -10.61 23.72 1.22
C ASP A 239 -11.18 22.60 0.34
N ARG A 240 -11.08 22.73 -0.99
CA ARG A 240 -11.63 21.75 -1.95
C ARG A 240 -10.82 21.69 -3.23
N CYS A 241 -10.95 20.60 -3.96
CA CYS A 241 -10.28 20.44 -5.26
C CYS A 241 -10.94 21.26 -6.37
N ALA A 242 -10.10 21.81 -7.24
CA ALA A 242 -10.52 22.39 -8.50
C ALA A 242 -11.05 21.29 -9.43
N HIS A 243 -11.84 21.68 -10.42
CA HIS A 243 -12.36 20.74 -11.40
C HIS A 243 -11.23 20.00 -12.13
N GLY A 244 -11.29 18.67 -12.21
CA GLY A 244 -10.20 17.83 -12.75
C GLY A 244 -9.17 17.34 -11.72
N TYR A 245 -9.35 17.69 -10.45
CA TYR A 245 -8.52 17.23 -9.33
C TYR A 245 -9.38 16.50 -8.29
N PHE A 246 -8.81 15.52 -7.59
CA PHE A 246 -9.52 14.66 -6.64
C PHE A 246 -8.64 14.30 -5.45
N ASN A 247 -9.24 13.68 -4.42
CA ASN A 247 -8.56 13.19 -3.21
C ASN A 247 -7.78 14.28 -2.44
N PHE A 248 -8.50 15.08 -1.66
CA PHE A 248 -7.93 16.16 -0.83
C PHE A 248 -7.25 15.58 0.43
N GLN A 249 -5.93 15.63 0.49
CA GLN A 249 -5.12 15.03 1.56
C GLN A 249 -3.88 15.87 1.88
N GLU A 250 -2.96 15.38 2.71
CA GLU A 250 -1.73 16.08 3.10
C GLU A 250 -0.87 16.39 1.86
N GLY A 251 -0.86 17.65 1.42
CA GLY A 251 -0.22 18.09 0.16
C GLY A 251 -1.18 18.54 -0.95
N GLY A 252 -2.48 18.69 -0.67
CA GLY A 252 -3.44 19.31 -1.60
C GLY A 252 -4.30 18.29 -2.34
N CYS A 253 -4.50 18.48 -3.64
CA CYS A 253 -5.32 17.62 -4.49
C CYS A 253 -4.51 16.91 -5.57
N THR A 254 -4.93 15.68 -5.88
CA THR A 254 -4.30 14.85 -6.90
C THR A 254 -4.90 15.17 -8.27
N ASP A 255 -4.06 15.38 -9.26
CA ASP A 255 -4.47 15.63 -10.65
C ASP A 255 -4.87 14.30 -11.32
N LEU A 256 -6.04 14.26 -11.97
CA LEU A 256 -6.51 13.09 -12.71
C LEU A 256 -5.57 12.69 -13.85
N ILE A 257 -4.88 13.65 -14.47
CA ILE A 257 -3.97 13.39 -15.60
C ILE A 257 -2.64 12.84 -15.08
N PHE A 258 -2.10 13.40 -14.00
CA PHE A 258 -0.85 12.92 -13.39
C PHE A 258 -1.01 11.55 -12.72
N ALA A 259 -2.17 11.25 -12.12
CA ALA A 259 -2.48 9.91 -11.62
C ALA A 259 -2.54 8.85 -12.76
N PHE A 260 -2.90 9.28 -13.97
CA PHE A 260 -2.81 8.44 -15.17
C PHE A 260 -1.36 8.28 -15.63
N PHE A 261 -0.55 9.35 -15.64
CA PHE A 261 0.85 9.30 -16.08
C PHE A 261 1.77 8.51 -15.13
N GLU A 262 1.56 8.58 -13.82
CA GLU A 262 2.34 7.78 -12.85
C GLU A 262 2.02 6.28 -12.99
N LYS A 263 0.76 5.95 -13.30
CA LYS A 263 0.36 4.60 -13.73
C LYS A 263 0.96 4.21 -15.07
N VAL A 264 1.08 5.11 -16.05
CA VAL A 264 1.71 4.80 -17.36
C VAL A 264 3.23 4.58 -17.23
N GLN A 265 3.92 5.30 -16.34
CA GLN A 265 5.34 5.09 -16.07
C GLN A 265 5.59 3.80 -15.29
N TRP A 266 4.68 3.42 -14.39
CA TRP A 266 4.67 2.09 -13.76
C TRP A 266 4.27 0.97 -14.72
N ILE A 267 3.31 1.18 -15.63
CA ILE A 267 2.98 0.23 -16.70
C ILE A 267 4.16 0.09 -17.66
N GLY A 268 4.92 1.15 -17.93
CA GLY A 268 6.15 1.10 -18.72
C GLY A 268 7.27 0.32 -18.04
N MET A 269 7.48 0.55 -16.73
CA MET A 269 8.45 -0.21 -15.92
C MET A 269 8.02 -1.66 -15.70
N PHE A 270 6.74 -1.92 -15.46
CA PHE A 270 6.17 -3.26 -15.39
C PHE A 270 6.16 -3.94 -16.75
N ALA A 271 5.92 -3.24 -17.86
CA ALA A 271 6.02 -3.81 -19.20
C ALA A 271 7.47 -4.12 -19.56
N LEU A 272 8.46 -3.34 -19.13
CA LEU A 272 9.89 -3.65 -19.26
C LEU A 272 10.31 -4.81 -18.33
N PHE A 273 9.74 -4.91 -17.13
CA PHE A 273 10.00 -5.99 -16.18
C PHE A 273 9.31 -7.29 -16.59
N ILE A 274 8.06 -7.23 -17.06
CA ILE A 274 7.31 -8.31 -17.70
C ILE A 274 7.96 -8.68 -19.03
N TYR A 275 8.45 -7.74 -19.84
CA TYR A 275 9.26 -8.04 -21.02
C TYR A 275 10.57 -8.72 -20.63
N HIS A 276 11.24 -8.32 -19.55
CA HIS A 276 12.42 -9.02 -19.04
C HIS A 276 12.10 -10.39 -18.43
N ILE A 277 10.95 -10.58 -17.77
CA ILE A 277 10.52 -11.86 -17.20
C ILE A 277 10.01 -12.80 -18.29
N ILE A 278 9.23 -12.31 -19.25
CA ILE A 278 8.81 -13.04 -20.45
C ILE A 278 10.04 -13.34 -21.31
N ALA A 279 10.98 -12.42 -21.53
CA ALA A 279 12.25 -12.69 -22.24
C ALA A 279 13.18 -13.64 -21.46
N ARG A 280 13.03 -13.75 -20.13
CA ARG A 280 13.70 -14.78 -19.31
C ARG A 280 12.96 -16.13 -19.34
N LYS A 281 11.64 -16.17 -19.51
CA LYS A 281 10.82 -17.39 -19.60
C LYS A 281 10.63 -17.93 -21.02
N THR A 282 10.78 -17.12 -22.07
CA THR A 282 10.83 -17.56 -23.47
C THR A 282 12.23 -17.97 -23.91
N LYS A 283 13.25 -17.74 -23.07
CA LYS A 283 14.51 -18.49 -23.13
C LYS A 283 14.38 -19.81 -22.39
N ASN A 284 13.56 -20.70 -22.94
CA ASN A 284 13.87 -22.12 -22.81
C ASN A 284 15.25 -22.35 -23.49
N PRO A 285 16.14 -23.16 -22.90
CA PRO A 285 17.57 -23.09 -23.14
C PRO A 285 17.94 -23.80 -24.44
N LEU A 286 17.70 -23.19 -25.58
CA LEU A 286 18.44 -23.54 -26.79
C LEU A 286 19.73 -22.73 -26.81
N LYS A 287 20.77 -23.40 -26.28
CA LYS A 287 22.19 -23.23 -26.60
C LYS A 287 22.56 -21.83 -27.06
N ARG A 288 23.02 -21.03 -26.10
CA ARG A 288 24.00 -19.97 -26.37
C ARG A 288 25.19 -20.68 -27.03
N ASN A 289 25.25 -20.66 -28.36
CA ASN A 289 26.46 -21.05 -29.09
C ASN A 289 27.56 -20.12 -28.60
N LYS A 290 28.34 -20.60 -27.63
CA LYS A 290 29.76 -20.29 -27.59
C LYS A 290 30.25 -20.64 -28.99
N ALA A 291 30.68 -19.63 -29.75
CA ALA A 291 31.64 -19.88 -30.82
C ALA A 291 32.77 -20.73 -30.21
N GLY A 292 33.09 -21.83 -30.89
CA GLY A 292 33.58 -23.07 -30.30
C GLY A 292 34.81 -22.93 -29.42
N ALA A 293 34.71 -23.46 -28.19
CA ALA A 293 35.86 -24.06 -27.58
C ALA A 293 36.05 -25.42 -28.25
N CYS A 294 37.12 -25.53 -29.01
CA CYS A 294 37.50 -26.75 -29.69
C CYS A 294 38.05 -27.74 -28.66
N ASP A 295 37.29 -28.80 -28.36
CA ASP A 295 37.70 -29.87 -27.45
C ASP A 295 37.91 -31.16 -28.25
N CYS A 296 39.04 -31.20 -28.96
CA CYS A 296 39.52 -32.36 -29.73
C CYS A 296 40.79 -32.90 -29.07
N SER A 297 40.78 -33.00 -27.75
CA SER A 297 41.97 -33.24 -26.92
C SER A 297 42.67 -34.57 -27.22
N HIS A 298 41.95 -35.53 -27.80
CA HIS A 298 42.51 -36.81 -28.26
C HIS A 298 43.19 -36.77 -29.65
N LEU A 299 42.99 -35.70 -30.43
CA LEU A 299 43.65 -35.42 -31.72
C LEU A 299 44.55 -34.17 -31.66
N GLY A 300 45.00 -33.80 -30.46
CA GLY A 300 45.86 -32.62 -30.26
C GLY A 300 45.15 -31.28 -30.44
N ASN A 301 43.83 -31.22 -30.28
CA ASN A 301 42.99 -30.03 -30.44
C ASN A 301 42.95 -29.44 -31.85
N ASN A 302 43.11 -30.27 -32.88
CA ASN A 302 43.01 -29.83 -34.27
C ASN A 302 41.56 -29.81 -34.79
N CYS A 303 41.08 -28.64 -35.20
CA CYS A 303 39.69 -28.41 -35.61
C CYS A 303 39.53 -27.18 -36.51
N ASP A 304 38.37 -27.13 -37.19
CA ASP A 304 38.01 -26.01 -38.03
C ASP A 304 37.63 -24.77 -37.17
N PRO A 305 38.25 -23.60 -37.41
CA PRO A 305 38.12 -22.43 -36.54
C PRO A 305 36.81 -21.66 -36.70
N LYS A 306 36.03 -21.89 -37.77
CA LYS A 306 34.73 -21.21 -37.97
C LYS A 306 33.56 -22.05 -37.46
N THR A 307 33.68 -23.37 -37.55
CA THR A 307 32.62 -24.30 -37.17
C THR A 307 32.87 -24.97 -35.81
N GLY A 308 34.12 -25.03 -35.36
CA GLY A 308 34.53 -25.66 -34.10
C GLY A 308 34.55 -27.19 -34.14
N ARG A 309 34.50 -27.82 -35.33
CA ARG A 309 34.43 -29.27 -35.52
C ARG A 309 35.82 -29.89 -35.73
N CYS A 310 36.09 -31.04 -35.12
CA CYS A 310 37.39 -31.73 -35.23
C CYS A 310 37.69 -32.18 -36.66
N ILE A 311 38.93 -32.00 -37.12
CA ILE A 311 39.38 -32.46 -38.44
C ILE A 311 39.92 -33.89 -38.28
N CYS A 312 39.29 -34.83 -38.97
CA CYS A 312 39.56 -36.26 -38.81
C CYS A 312 40.67 -36.78 -39.75
N PRO A 313 41.48 -37.76 -39.31
CA PRO A 313 42.40 -38.50 -40.18
C PRO A 313 41.69 -39.28 -41.30
N PRO A 314 42.40 -39.71 -42.35
CA PRO A 314 41.81 -40.38 -43.51
C PRO A 314 40.93 -41.57 -43.12
N ASN A 315 39.86 -41.77 -43.88
CA ASN A 315 38.91 -42.89 -43.74
C ASN A 315 38.32 -43.06 -42.33
N THR A 316 38.24 -41.98 -41.53
CA THR A 316 37.51 -41.96 -40.25
C THR A 316 36.31 -41.02 -40.30
N ILE A 317 35.28 -41.31 -39.52
CA ILE A 317 34.00 -40.60 -39.52
C ILE A 317 33.42 -40.43 -38.10
N GLY A 318 32.58 -39.41 -37.94
CA GLY A 318 31.92 -39.05 -36.68
C GLY A 318 32.52 -37.79 -36.05
N GLU A 319 31.79 -37.17 -35.11
CA GLU A 319 32.17 -35.86 -34.53
C GLU A 319 33.48 -35.90 -33.72
N LYS A 320 33.92 -37.09 -33.31
CA LYS A 320 35.19 -37.33 -32.60
C LYS A 320 36.14 -38.26 -33.36
N CYS A 321 35.89 -38.54 -34.65
CA CYS A 321 36.76 -39.33 -35.52
C CYS A 321 37.08 -40.75 -35.01
N SER A 322 36.16 -41.36 -34.25
CA SER A 322 36.39 -42.62 -33.53
C SER A 322 35.96 -43.88 -34.28
N LYS A 323 35.49 -43.75 -35.53
CA LYS A 323 35.01 -44.87 -36.35
C LYS A 323 35.63 -44.81 -37.73
N CYS A 324 35.92 -45.97 -38.31
CA CYS A 324 36.30 -46.05 -39.72
C CYS A 324 35.07 -45.86 -40.62
N VAL A 325 35.28 -45.33 -41.82
CA VAL A 325 34.27 -45.42 -42.87
C VAL A 325 34.06 -46.88 -43.29
N PRO A 326 32.93 -47.24 -43.90
CA PRO A 326 32.67 -48.61 -44.30
C PRO A 326 33.75 -49.15 -45.25
N ASN A 327 34.18 -50.39 -45.03
CA ASN A 327 35.24 -51.10 -45.78
C ASN A 327 36.69 -50.66 -45.49
N THR A 328 36.95 -49.96 -44.38
CA THR A 328 38.31 -49.74 -43.86
C THR A 328 38.43 -50.18 -42.39
N TRP A 329 39.65 -50.51 -41.95
CA TRP A 329 39.91 -51.12 -40.63
C TRP A 329 41.32 -50.78 -40.13
N GLY A 330 41.53 -50.95 -38.82
CA GLY A 330 42.80 -50.60 -38.16
C GLY A 330 42.84 -49.16 -37.65
N HIS A 331 41.82 -48.76 -36.90
CA HIS A 331 41.66 -47.39 -36.40
C HIS A 331 42.86 -46.94 -35.56
N SER A 332 43.53 -45.88 -36.03
CA SER A 332 44.58 -45.16 -35.34
C SER A 332 44.26 -43.68 -35.28
N ILE A 333 44.48 -43.09 -34.11
CA ILE A 333 44.10 -41.70 -33.86
C ILE A 333 45.03 -40.67 -34.54
N THR A 334 46.20 -41.10 -35.01
CA THR A 334 47.17 -40.25 -35.72
C THR A 334 47.23 -40.53 -37.22
N THR A 335 47.03 -41.78 -37.65
CA THR A 335 47.17 -42.20 -39.06
C THR A 335 45.84 -42.50 -39.75
N GLY A 336 44.74 -42.64 -39.00
CA GLY A 336 43.41 -42.94 -39.53
C GLY A 336 43.08 -44.43 -39.64
N CYS A 337 42.07 -44.73 -40.45
CA CYS A 337 41.80 -46.05 -41.00
C CYS A 337 42.11 -46.00 -42.52
#